data_AF-A0A7L1TP81-F1
#
_entry.id   AF-A0A7L1TP81-F1
#
_cell.length_a   1.000
_cell.length_b   1.000
_cell.length_c   1.000
_cell.angle_alpha   90.00
_cell.angle_beta   90.00
_cell.angle_gamma   90.00
#
_symmetry.space_group_name_H-M   'P 1'
#
loop_
_entity.id
_entity.type
_entity.pdbx_description
1 polymer ?
#
loop_
_entity_poly.entity_id
_entity_poly.type
_entity_poly.pdbx_seq_one_letter_code
_entity_poly.pdbx_strand_id
1 'polypeptide(L)'
;PIPSPEQVQCYKDHHCYNSTDRRILNMFISICNDLRNLCPKMEKVHPGDSVTKGLLEKCKVLLNDSNDFSAIRATYPHRVVNFLSLEEAKHRYGGVVSLMPIVIDYLNEWITYTKRNMLYIVSYGCATSKKETSTSKRPSDGHFAAQSSVSNKRNVQLQEKDFQKFLAANQRPQQKAPWKPPGKHP
;
A
#
# COMPACT_ATOMS: atom_id res chain seq x y z
N PRO A 1 3.97 2.73 21.53
CA PRO A 1 3.53 2.49 20.14
C PRO A 1 2.06 2.12 20.13
N ILE A 2 1.29 2.52 19.11
CA ILE A 2 -0.06 1.98 18.90
C ILE A 2 0.10 0.63 18.17
N PRO A 3 -0.26 -0.49 18.81
CA PRO A 3 0.05 -1.82 18.28
C PRO A 3 -0.93 -2.35 17.23
N SER A 4 -2.23 -2.11 17.35
CA SER A 4 -3.23 -2.76 16.48
C SER A 4 -4.32 -1.81 15.97
N PRO A 5 -5.11 -2.21 14.93
CA PRO A 5 -6.26 -1.43 14.49
C PRO A 5 -7.28 -1.18 15.61
N GLU A 6 -7.54 -2.16 16.47
CA GLU A 6 -8.42 -1.99 17.64
C GLU A 6 -7.91 -0.92 18.59
N GLN A 7 -6.60 -0.87 18.81
CA GLN A 7 -5.99 0.15 19.67
C GLN A 7 -5.98 1.53 19.01
N VAL A 8 -5.97 1.62 17.67
CA VAL A 8 -6.22 2.89 16.97
C VAL A 8 -7.64 3.38 17.23
N GLN A 9 -8.64 2.49 17.20
CA GLN A 9 -10.03 2.83 17.51
C GLN A 9 -10.16 3.30 18.98
N CYS A 10 -9.60 2.55 19.92
CA CYS A 10 -9.60 2.94 21.34
C CYS A 10 -8.93 4.29 21.57
N TYR A 11 -7.77 4.53 20.94
CA TYR A 11 -7.06 5.80 21.03
C TYR A 11 -7.89 6.96 20.48
N LYS A 12 -8.51 6.77 19.31
CA LYS A 12 -9.39 7.77 18.70
C LYS A 12 -10.55 8.15 19.62
N ASP A 13 -11.17 7.16 20.27
CA ASP A 13 -12.37 7.40 21.07
C ASP A 13 -12.05 8.14 22.38
N HIS A 14 -10.91 7.83 23.01
CA HIS A 14 -10.56 8.32 24.36
C HIS A 14 -9.52 9.45 24.39
N HIS A 15 -8.74 9.66 23.33
CA HIS A 15 -7.58 10.56 23.36
C HIS A 15 -7.54 11.59 22.23
N CYS A 16 -8.34 11.44 21.17
CA CYS A 16 -8.44 12.46 20.14
C CYS A 16 -9.51 13.50 20.51
N TYR A 17 -9.08 14.71 20.83
CA TYR A 17 -9.99 15.85 21.10
C TYR A 17 -10.18 16.73 19.86
N ASN A 18 -9.23 16.72 18.93
CA ASN A 18 -9.29 17.49 17.69
C ASN A 18 -10.04 16.73 16.59
N SER A 19 -10.86 17.45 15.82
CA SER A 19 -11.66 16.89 14.71
C SER A 19 -10.79 16.41 13.56
N THR A 20 -9.66 17.08 13.29
CA THR A 20 -8.70 16.66 12.25
C THR A 20 -8.12 15.28 12.56
N ASP A 21 -7.65 15.06 13.79
CA ASP A 21 -7.04 13.79 14.19
C ASP A 21 -8.07 12.65 14.13
N ARG A 22 -9.29 12.91 14.64
CA ARG A 22 -10.40 11.95 14.51
C ARG A 22 -10.69 11.60 13.05
N ARG A 23 -10.72 12.60 12.16
CA ARG A 23 -10.92 12.39 10.73
C ARG A 23 -9.79 11.54 10.12
N ILE A 24 -8.54 11.83 10.45
CA ILE A 24 -7.38 11.08 9.94
C ILE A 24 -7.41 9.62 10.40
N LEU A 25 -7.64 9.37 11.69
CA LEU A 25 -7.72 8.01 12.20
C LEU A 25 -8.94 7.26 11.66
N ASN A 26 -10.08 7.93 11.46
CA ASN A 26 -11.23 7.35 10.77
C ASN A 26 -10.91 6.95 9.33
N MET A 27 -10.19 7.79 8.58
CA MET A 27 -9.75 7.45 7.23
C MET A 27 -8.85 6.21 7.24
N PHE A 28 -7.89 6.13 8.16
CA PHE A 28 -7.04 4.95 8.31
C PHE A 28 -7.85 3.67 8.55
N ILE A 29 -8.78 3.70 9.52
CA ILE A 29 -9.63 2.53 9.84
C ILE A 29 -10.51 2.15 8.64
N SER A 30 -11.11 3.14 7.96
CA SER A 30 -11.92 2.89 6.77
C SER A 30 -11.10 2.20 5.67
N ILE A 31 -9.88 2.69 5.41
CA ILE A 31 -9.01 2.11 4.40
C ILE A 31 -8.62 0.68 4.78
N CYS A 32 -8.27 0.41 6.05
CA CYS A 32 -8.01 -0.95 6.53
C CYS A 32 -9.19 -1.90 6.23
N ASN A 33 -10.42 -1.45 6.50
CA ASN A 33 -11.62 -2.22 6.24
C ASN A 33 -11.86 -2.45 4.74
N ASP A 34 -11.67 -1.42 3.92
CA ASP A 34 -11.82 -1.51 2.47
C ASP A 34 -10.83 -2.50 1.86
N LEU A 35 -9.55 -2.45 2.29
CA LEU A 35 -8.51 -3.37 1.84
C LEU A 35 -8.76 -4.81 2.33
N ARG A 36 -9.27 -4.98 3.56
CA ARG A 36 -9.64 -6.30 4.09
C ARG A 36 -10.77 -6.92 3.29
N ASN A 37 -11.76 -6.11 2.92
CA ASN A 37 -12.89 -6.51 2.09
C ASN A 37 -12.52 -6.72 0.61
N LEU A 38 -11.41 -6.13 0.15
CA LEU A 38 -10.88 -6.32 -1.19
C LEU A 38 -10.23 -7.70 -1.37
N CYS A 39 -9.49 -8.19 -0.37
CA CYS A 39 -8.80 -9.49 -0.42
C CYS A 39 -9.71 -10.66 -0.87
N PRO A 40 -10.90 -10.92 -0.27
CA PRO A 40 -11.77 -12.00 -0.72
C PRO A 40 -12.40 -11.75 -2.10
N LYS A 41 -12.55 -10.49 -2.53
CA LYS A 41 -13.00 -10.18 -3.89
C LYS A 41 -11.94 -10.56 -4.92
N MET A 42 -10.66 -10.35 -4.60
CA MET A 42 -9.55 -10.76 -5.46
C MET A 42 -9.44 -12.29 -5.58
N GLU A 43 -9.68 -13.03 -4.48
CA GLU A 43 -9.73 -14.50 -4.51
C GLU A 43 -10.85 -15.03 -5.41
N LYS A 44 -12.00 -14.34 -5.48
CA LYS A 44 -13.09 -14.71 -6.39
C LYS A 44 -12.74 -14.50 -7.86
N VAL A 45 -11.93 -13.48 -8.17
CA VAL A 45 -11.50 -13.18 -9.54
C VAL A 45 -10.44 -14.18 -10.01
N HIS A 46 -9.55 -14.61 -9.12
CA HIS A 46 -8.55 -15.62 -9.41
C HIS A 46 -8.39 -16.54 -8.19
N PRO A 47 -8.89 -17.80 -8.23
CA PRO A 47 -8.88 -18.71 -7.08
C PRO A 47 -7.48 -19.09 -6.57
N GLY A 48 -6.45 -18.69 -7.33
CA GLY A 48 -5.10 -18.55 -6.83
C GLY A 48 -4.26 -19.82 -6.94
N ASP A 49 -3.01 -19.62 -7.33
CA ASP A 49 -1.91 -20.54 -7.06
C ASP A 49 -1.29 -20.24 -5.68
N SER A 50 -0.23 -20.95 -5.33
CA SER A 50 0.45 -20.77 -4.03
C SER A 50 0.99 -19.35 -3.83
N VAL A 51 1.44 -18.69 -4.91
CA VAL A 51 2.02 -17.34 -4.86
C VAL A 51 0.93 -16.31 -4.56
N THR A 52 -0.13 -16.29 -5.36
CA THR A 52 -1.25 -15.36 -5.20
C THR A 52 -1.98 -15.53 -3.87
N LYS A 53 -2.15 -16.78 -3.40
CA LYS A 53 -2.70 -17.06 -2.07
C LYS A 53 -1.77 -16.54 -0.97
N GLY A 54 -0.47 -16.77 -1.08
CA GLY A 54 0.51 -16.28 -0.09
C GLY A 54 0.53 -14.76 0.02
N LEU A 55 0.37 -14.03 -1.08
CA LEU A 55 0.30 -12.57 -1.09
C LEU A 55 -0.97 -12.06 -0.38
N LEU A 56 -2.13 -12.63 -0.68
CA LEU A 56 -3.39 -12.23 -0.04
C LEU A 56 -3.43 -12.62 1.44
N GLU A 57 -2.85 -13.75 1.82
CA GLU A 57 -2.77 -14.16 3.21
C GLU A 57 -1.93 -13.18 4.04
N LYS A 58 -0.80 -12.70 3.50
CA LYS A 58 -0.01 -11.63 4.14
C LYS A 58 -0.84 -10.37 4.35
N CYS A 59 -1.64 -9.95 3.35
CA CYS A 59 -2.54 -8.81 3.50
C CYS A 59 -3.58 -9.04 4.61
N LYS A 60 -4.22 -10.22 4.64
CA LYS A 60 -5.23 -10.56 5.65
C LYS A 60 -4.65 -10.54 7.06
N VAL A 61 -3.47 -11.14 7.26
CA VAL A 61 -2.77 -11.14 8.55
C VAL A 61 -2.43 -9.71 8.98
N LEU A 62 -1.85 -8.91 8.08
CA LEU A 62 -1.46 -7.54 8.38
C LEU A 62 -2.64 -6.63 8.75
N LEU A 63 -3.76 -6.82 8.06
CA LEU A 63 -4.99 -6.05 8.25
C LEU A 63 -5.89 -6.62 9.35
N ASN A 64 -5.51 -7.70 10.04
CA ASN A 64 -6.32 -8.24 11.14
C ASN A 64 -6.37 -7.23 12.30
N ASP A 65 -7.55 -7.06 12.90
CA ASP A 65 -7.82 -6.13 14.00
C ASP A 65 -6.98 -6.39 15.26
N SER A 66 -6.54 -7.64 15.42
CA SER A 66 -5.68 -8.09 16.52
C SER A 66 -4.19 -8.13 16.19
N ASN A 67 -3.80 -7.85 14.93
CA ASN A 67 -2.40 -7.91 14.53
C ASN A 67 -1.58 -6.78 15.16
N ASP A 68 -0.46 -7.13 15.78
CA ASP A 68 0.50 -6.17 16.31
C ASP A 68 1.44 -5.66 15.21
N PHE A 69 1.19 -4.44 14.75
CA PHE A 69 2.02 -3.72 13.80
C PHE A 69 3.01 -2.73 14.46
N SER A 70 3.16 -2.71 15.79
CA SER A 70 4.01 -1.75 16.50
C SER A 70 5.47 -1.76 16.02
N ALA A 71 5.98 -2.93 15.62
CA ALA A 71 7.32 -3.14 15.09
C ALA A 71 7.43 -2.96 13.57
N ILE A 72 6.31 -2.88 12.84
CA ILE A 72 6.31 -2.82 11.37
C ILE A 72 6.90 -1.50 10.91
N ARG A 73 7.90 -1.56 10.03
CA ARG A 73 8.49 -0.39 9.39
C ARG A 73 8.63 -0.62 7.90
N ALA A 74 7.97 0.24 7.13
CA ALA A 74 8.07 0.25 5.69
C ALA A 74 9.54 0.47 5.28
N THR A 75 10.02 -0.41 4.43
CA THR A 75 11.35 -0.35 3.83
C THR A 75 11.32 0.52 2.57
N TYR A 76 12.45 0.66 1.88
CA TYR A 76 12.49 1.34 0.59
C TYR A 76 11.45 0.74 -0.39
N PRO A 77 10.71 1.54 -1.17
CA PRO A 77 10.81 3.01 -1.36
C PRO A 77 10.03 3.84 -0.33
N HIS A 78 9.20 3.19 0.49
CA HIS A 78 8.24 3.84 1.37
C HIS A 78 8.83 4.34 2.69
N ARG A 79 10.13 4.10 2.94
CA ARG A 79 10.81 4.50 4.19
C ARG A 79 10.60 5.98 4.53
N VAL A 80 10.45 6.85 3.54
CA VAL A 80 10.18 8.27 3.72
C VAL A 80 8.94 8.53 4.56
N VAL A 81 7.89 7.70 4.47
CA VAL A 81 6.64 7.87 5.23
C VAL A 81 6.87 7.78 6.75
N ASN A 82 7.88 7.03 7.18
CA ASN A 82 8.28 6.92 8.59
C ASN A 82 9.06 8.15 9.10
N PHE A 83 9.54 9.00 8.19
CA PHE A 83 10.27 10.22 8.50
C PHE A 83 9.43 11.49 8.29
N LEU A 84 8.21 11.39 7.76
CA LEU A 84 7.33 12.54 7.48
C LEU A 84 6.81 13.27 8.72
N SER A 85 7.20 12.86 9.93
CA SER A 85 6.75 13.53 11.16
C SER A 85 7.73 13.30 12.30
N LEU A 86 7.66 14.21 13.29
CA LEU A 86 8.33 14.21 14.59
C LEU A 86 8.65 12.80 15.13
N GLU A 87 9.61 12.71 16.06
CA GLU A 87 9.94 11.51 16.85
C GLU A 87 8.71 10.68 17.31
N GLU A 88 7.58 11.34 17.59
CA GLU A 88 6.30 10.69 17.87
C GLU A 88 5.76 9.82 16.71
N ALA A 89 5.80 10.27 15.46
CA ALA A 89 5.34 9.45 14.35
C ALA A 89 6.23 8.23 14.11
N LYS A 90 7.55 8.40 14.23
CA LYS A 90 8.51 7.29 14.09
C LYS A 90 8.32 6.21 15.16
N HIS A 91 8.07 6.61 16.41
CA HIS A 91 8.06 5.69 17.55
C HIS A 91 6.65 5.29 18.01
N ARG A 92 5.65 6.15 17.89
CA ARG A 92 4.27 5.88 18.32
C ARG A 92 3.38 5.40 17.19
N TYR A 93 3.48 6.01 16.00
CA TYR A 93 2.62 5.73 14.85
C TYR A 93 3.32 5.00 13.69
N GLY A 94 4.60 4.62 13.85
CA GLY A 94 5.41 4.11 12.74
C GLY A 94 4.80 2.87 12.08
N GLY A 95 4.17 1.99 12.87
CA GLY A 95 3.40 0.86 12.38
C GLY A 95 2.17 1.27 11.56
N VAL A 96 1.36 2.20 12.09
CA VAL A 96 0.16 2.75 11.42
C VAL A 96 0.53 3.34 10.05
N VAL A 97 1.57 4.17 10.01
CA VAL A 97 2.00 4.85 8.78
C VAL A 97 2.66 3.88 7.80
N SER A 98 3.33 2.84 8.30
CA SER A 98 3.97 1.81 7.47
C SER A 98 3.01 0.77 6.89
N LEU A 99 1.90 0.50 7.56
CA LEU A 99 0.98 -0.58 7.18
C LEU A 99 0.41 -0.37 5.79
N MET A 100 -0.04 0.86 5.49
CA MET A 100 -0.69 1.20 4.23
C MET A 100 0.18 0.92 3.00
N PRO A 101 1.39 1.48 2.87
CA PRO A 101 2.24 1.22 1.70
C PRO A 101 2.61 -0.27 1.55
N ILE A 102 2.87 -0.98 2.65
CA ILE A 102 3.24 -2.41 2.61
C ILE A 102 2.09 -3.26 2.06
N VAL A 103 0.86 -3.03 2.55
CA VAL A 103 -0.32 -3.77 2.07
C VAL A 103 -0.58 -3.46 0.59
N ILE A 104 -0.45 -2.19 0.18
CA ILE A 104 -0.61 -1.79 -1.22
C ILE A 104 0.42 -2.48 -2.12
N ASP A 105 1.67 -2.63 -1.67
CA ASP A 105 2.70 -3.36 -2.42
C ASP A 105 2.32 -4.83 -2.66
N TYR A 106 1.83 -5.54 -1.64
CA TYR A 106 1.38 -6.92 -1.82
C TYR A 106 0.21 -7.05 -2.79
N LEU A 107 -0.75 -6.11 -2.74
CA LEU A 107 -1.86 -6.09 -3.68
C LEU A 107 -1.39 -5.78 -5.12
N ASN A 108 -0.44 -4.86 -5.29
CA ASN A 108 0.16 -4.55 -6.58
C ASN A 108 0.97 -5.72 -7.15
N GLU A 109 1.70 -6.44 -6.29
CA GLU A 109 2.43 -7.64 -6.67
C GLU A 109 1.46 -8.73 -7.13
N TRP A 110 0.36 -8.93 -6.41
CA TRP A 110 -0.70 -9.85 -6.80
C TRP A 110 -1.28 -9.51 -8.18
N ILE A 111 -1.58 -8.22 -8.42
CA ILE A 111 -2.12 -7.75 -9.71
C ILE A 111 -1.11 -8.00 -10.83
N THR A 112 0.15 -7.63 -10.61
CA THR A 112 1.24 -7.82 -11.59
C THR A 112 1.41 -9.29 -11.94
N TYR A 113 1.45 -10.16 -10.93
CA TYR A 113 1.60 -11.60 -11.11
C TYR A 113 0.41 -12.19 -11.88
N THR A 114 -0.81 -11.87 -11.45
CA THR A 114 -2.03 -12.38 -12.09
C THR A 114 -2.13 -11.94 -13.54
N LYS A 115 -1.80 -10.67 -13.86
CA LYS A 115 -1.76 -10.17 -15.24
C LYS A 115 -0.76 -10.94 -16.10
N ARG A 116 0.46 -11.16 -15.61
CA ARG A 116 1.50 -11.90 -16.36
C ARG A 116 1.08 -13.34 -16.62
N ASN A 117 0.54 -14.01 -15.60
CA ASN A 117 0.19 -15.43 -15.71
C ASN A 117 -1.12 -15.67 -16.48
N MET A 118 -2.11 -14.77 -16.39
CA MET A 118 -3.29 -14.84 -17.25
C MET A 118 -2.95 -14.60 -18.72
N LEU A 119 -2.09 -13.62 -19.03
CA LEU A 119 -1.66 -13.37 -20.41
C LEU A 119 -0.88 -14.54 -20.99
N TYR A 120 -0.09 -15.23 -20.16
CA TYR A 120 0.63 -16.44 -20.58
C TYR A 120 -0.33 -17.60 -20.87
N ILE A 121 -1.34 -17.86 -20.03
CA ILE A 121 -2.30 -18.96 -20.27
C ILE A 121 -3.04 -18.80 -21.61
N VAL A 122 -3.38 -17.57 -22.02
CA VAL A 122 -4.02 -17.31 -23.32
C VAL A 122 -3.06 -17.58 -24.50
N SER A 123 -1.74 -17.42 -24.31
CA SER A 123 -0.75 -17.62 -25.37
C SER A 123 -0.41 -19.09 -25.67
N TYR A 124 -0.64 -20.02 -24.73
CA TYR A 124 -0.34 -21.46 -24.94
C TYR A 124 -1.53 -22.27 -25.49
N GLY A 125 -2.70 -21.63 -25.68
CA GLY A 125 -3.92 -22.30 -26.16
C GLY A 125 -4.09 -22.38 -27.68
N CYS A 126 -3.21 -21.78 -28.48
CA CYS A 126 -3.37 -21.71 -29.94
C CYS A 126 -2.12 -22.20 -30.68
N ALA A 127 -1.77 -23.48 -30.50
CA ALA A 127 -0.78 -24.15 -31.35
C ALA A 127 -1.04 -25.66 -31.45
N THR A 128 -2.27 -26.07 -31.76
CA THR A 128 -2.47 -27.38 -32.38
C THR A 128 -2.30 -27.22 -33.89
N SER A 129 -1.10 -27.61 -34.33
CA SER A 129 -0.66 -27.74 -35.71
C SER A 129 -1.76 -28.32 -36.61
N LYS A 130 -2.28 -27.50 -37.54
CA LYS A 130 -2.74 -27.98 -38.84
C LYS A 130 -1.72 -27.54 -39.89
N LYS A 131 -1.04 -28.55 -40.44
CA LYS A 131 -0.09 -28.44 -41.53
C LYS A 131 -0.90 -28.39 -42.81
N GLU A 132 -0.95 -27.25 -43.48
CA GLU A 132 -1.40 -27.16 -44.86
C GLU A 132 -0.78 -25.94 -45.57
N THR A 133 -0.60 -26.13 -46.87
CA THR A 133 0.47 -25.61 -47.72
C THR A 133 0.25 -24.19 -48.23
N SER A 134 1.38 -23.52 -48.46
CA SER A 134 1.64 -22.21 -49.09
C SER A 134 0.69 -21.77 -50.21
N THR A 135 0.37 -20.45 -50.26
CA THR A 135 0.52 -19.58 -51.46
C THR A 135 0.39 -18.07 -51.11
N SER A 136 1.48 -17.34 -51.33
CA SER A 136 1.62 -16.00 -51.96
C SER A 136 0.70 -14.81 -51.58
N LYS A 137 1.27 -13.75 -50.98
CA LYS A 137 1.58 -12.42 -51.58
C LYS A 137 1.85 -11.34 -50.50
N ARG A 138 2.95 -10.59 -50.65
CA ARG A 138 3.22 -9.24 -50.09
C ARG A 138 2.72 -8.17 -51.11
N PRO A 139 2.73 -6.83 -50.89
CA PRO A 139 3.27 -6.01 -49.77
C PRO A 139 2.29 -4.91 -49.25
N SER A 140 2.57 -4.14 -48.19
CA SER A 140 3.20 -2.80 -48.31
C SER A 140 3.63 -2.19 -46.97
N ASP A 141 4.52 -1.22 -47.07
CA ASP A 141 5.18 -0.40 -46.04
C ASP A 141 4.27 0.42 -45.11
N GLY A 142 4.79 0.70 -43.91
CA GLY A 142 4.21 1.65 -42.96
C GLY A 142 5.02 1.85 -41.68
N HIS A 143 5.98 2.78 -41.73
CA HIS A 143 6.59 3.58 -40.66
C HIS A 143 6.50 3.11 -39.18
N PHE A 144 7.65 2.78 -38.60
CA PHE A 144 7.89 2.81 -37.16
C PHE A 144 8.13 4.26 -36.69
N ALA A 145 7.27 4.78 -35.82
CA ALA A 145 7.53 5.98 -35.03
C ALA A 145 7.75 5.57 -33.57
N ALA A 146 9.00 5.65 -33.12
CA ALA A 146 9.35 5.62 -31.71
C ALA A 146 8.89 6.94 -31.06
N GLN A 147 8.18 6.88 -29.93
CA GLN A 147 7.97 8.05 -29.08
C GLN A 147 8.55 7.83 -27.69
N SER A 148 9.49 8.72 -27.38
CA SER A 148 10.29 8.82 -26.17
C SER A 148 9.48 9.19 -24.92
N SER A 149 9.91 8.56 -23.83
CA SER A 149 9.85 8.94 -22.43
C SER A 149 9.66 10.44 -22.14
N VAL A 150 8.53 10.80 -21.54
CA VAL A 150 8.32 12.11 -20.91
C VAL A 150 8.73 12.05 -19.44
N SER A 151 9.84 12.73 -19.13
CA SER A 151 10.46 12.85 -17.81
C SER A 151 9.61 13.70 -16.84
N ASN A 152 9.16 13.09 -15.75
CA ASN A 152 8.24 13.64 -14.74
C ASN A 152 8.95 14.54 -13.69
N LYS A 153 9.76 15.52 -14.12
CA LYS A 153 10.59 16.35 -13.22
C LYS A 153 9.84 17.48 -12.48
N ARG A 154 8.63 17.86 -12.92
CA ARG A 154 7.90 19.02 -12.36
C ARG A 154 7.08 18.72 -11.09
N ASN A 155 6.71 17.47 -10.85
CA ASN A 155 5.91 17.10 -9.68
C ASN A 155 6.72 17.10 -8.36
N VAL A 156 8.01 16.76 -8.42
CA VAL A 156 8.87 16.64 -7.23
C VAL A 156 9.14 17.99 -6.56
N GLN A 157 9.25 19.06 -7.35
CA GLN A 157 9.62 20.39 -6.84
C GLN A 157 8.48 21.12 -6.11
N LEU A 158 7.22 20.78 -6.40
CA LEU A 158 6.07 21.41 -5.75
C LEU A 158 5.90 20.87 -4.32
N GLN A 159 6.08 19.55 -4.12
CA GLN A 159 5.98 18.91 -2.81
C GLN A 159 7.05 19.38 -1.82
N GLU A 160 8.27 19.67 -2.27
CA GLU A 160 9.37 20.09 -1.40
C GLU A 160 9.09 21.45 -0.74
N LYS A 161 8.53 22.41 -1.51
CA LYS A 161 8.20 23.76 -0.99
C LYS A 161 7.08 23.73 0.05
N ASP A 162 6.08 22.90 -0.17
CA ASP A 162 4.96 22.74 0.76
C ASP A 162 5.40 22.02 2.05
N PHE A 163 6.34 21.08 1.94
CA PHE A 163 6.92 20.38 3.08
C PHE A 163 7.74 21.33 3.99
N GLN A 164 8.57 22.20 3.40
CA GLN A 164 9.32 23.20 4.16
C GLN A 164 8.42 24.18 4.92
N LYS A 165 7.27 24.52 4.33
CA LYS A 165 6.27 25.39 4.96
C LYS A 165 5.58 24.71 6.16
N PHE A 166 5.35 23.40 6.09
CA PHE A 166 4.79 22.61 7.19
C PHE A 166 5.76 22.46 8.37
N LEU A 167 7.06 22.29 8.10
CA LEU A 167 8.09 22.20 9.13
C LEU A 167 8.28 23.52 9.91
N ALA A 168 8.14 24.67 9.22
CA ALA A 168 8.25 25.98 9.85
C ALA A 168 7.08 26.30 10.80
N ALA A 169 5.88 25.76 10.54
CA ALA A 169 4.68 26.06 11.33
C ALA A 169 4.58 25.30 12.66
N ASN A 170 5.35 24.23 12.87
CA ASN A 170 5.24 23.34 14.04
C ASN A 170 6.25 23.62 15.16
N GLN A 171 6.89 24.80 15.19
CA GLN A 171 7.83 25.13 16.26
C GLN A 171 7.17 25.87 17.44
N ARG A 172 6.80 25.06 18.48
CA ARG A 172 6.68 25.33 19.95
C ARG A 172 5.33 25.79 20.56
N PRO A 173 5.09 25.64 21.90
CA PRO A 173 5.63 24.69 22.91
C PRO A 173 4.54 24.01 23.80
N GLN A 174 5.02 23.10 24.69
CA GLN A 174 4.45 22.56 25.94
C GLN A 174 3.95 21.11 25.97
N GLN A 175 4.48 20.43 26.98
CA GLN A 175 4.57 18.99 27.17
C GLN A 175 3.30 18.44 27.82
N LYS A 176 2.72 17.40 27.24
CA LYS A 176 1.94 16.41 27.99
C LYS A 176 2.72 15.11 28.01
N ALA A 177 2.83 14.49 29.19
CA ALA A 177 3.55 13.25 29.35
C ALA A 177 3.03 12.19 28.37
N PRO A 178 3.91 11.38 27.75
CA PRO A 178 3.49 10.33 26.84
C PRO A 178 2.60 9.30 27.57
N TRP A 179 1.33 9.17 27.15
CA TRP A 179 0.43 8.12 27.63
C TRP A 179 1.05 6.72 27.48
N LYS A 180 0.87 5.87 28.51
CA LYS A 180 1.28 4.45 28.54
C LYS A 180 0.01 3.57 28.56
N PRO A 181 -0.03 2.48 27.78
CA PRO A 181 -1.17 1.56 27.81
C PRO A 181 -1.27 0.84 29.17
N PRO A 182 -2.48 0.45 29.62
CA PRO A 182 -2.66 -0.38 30.80
C PRO A 182 -1.94 -1.71 30.61
N GLY A 183 -0.96 -2.00 31.46
CA GLY A 183 -0.29 -3.30 31.50
C GLY A 183 -1.21 -4.36 32.09
N LYS A 184 -1.14 -5.60 31.56
CA LYS A 184 -1.70 -6.76 32.25
C LYS A 184 -0.92 -6.94 33.56
N HIS A 185 -1.59 -6.83 34.69
CA HIS A 185 -1.00 -7.19 35.99
C HIS A 185 -0.72 -8.70 36.01
N PRO A 186 0.39 -9.15 36.63
CA PRO A 186 0.63 -10.55 36.94
C PRO A 186 -0.43 -11.10 37.90
#